data_AF-A0A7C9BA09-F1
#
_entry.id   AF-A0A7C9BA09-F1
#
_cell.length_a   1.000
_cell.length_b   1.000
_cell.length_c   1.000
_cell.angle_alpha   90.00
_cell.angle_beta   90.00
_cell.angle_gamma   90.00
#
_symmetry.space_group_name_H-M   'P 1'
#
loop_
_entity.id
_entity.type
_entity.pdbx_description
1 polymer ?
#
loop_
_entity_poly.entity_id
_entity_poly.type
_entity_poly.pdbx_seq_one_letter_code
_entity_poly.pdbx_strand_id
1 'polypeptide(L)'
;MKNILIFFFALVSIQAFGCECIPAPLLYYYQKSDFVAAVKVVEITLDREHHSSEGDYHYLNIEIVQLYKGKEVPFIRVNTASETSCAFEVPKGSTWLVFASMGDNDIPVFGSCSGSEPTEPYYDMVKYPKAANNYKNRIDLKLAVLSFLKNNELEDSNPYNLNINDIGLHDTTLFREFDNQNRFAVYELDINEDLSIGKITARQAFDNPKLAQLFTEYLRKNARVNNTRLKGIPTKSRLIVIYYYYPAEGKDPSFISDFDL
;
A
#
# COMPACT_ATOMS: atom_id res chain seq x y z
N MET A 1 5.06 -6.23 53.27
CA MET A 1 3.93 -6.32 52.31
C MET A 1 3.61 -4.98 51.62
N LYS A 2 3.55 -3.84 52.33
CA LYS A 2 3.30 -2.51 51.71
C LYS A 2 4.31 -2.14 50.61
N ASN A 3 5.59 -2.45 50.80
CA ASN A 3 6.64 -2.15 49.81
C ASN A 3 6.62 -3.09 48.60
N ILE A 4 6.05 -4.30 48.72
CA ILE A 4 5.89 -5.25 47.61
C ILE A 4 4.74 -4.80 46.70
N LEU A 5 3.67 -4.25 47.28
CA LEU A 5 2.53 -3.73 46.52
C LEU A 5 2.91 -2.50 45.67
N ILE A 6 3.79 -1.65 46.18
CA ILE A 6 4.35 -0.49 45.45
C ILE A 6 5.23 -0.95 44.29
N PHE A 7 6.03 -2.01 44.49
CA PHE A 7 6.85 -2.60 43.43
C PHE A 7 5.99 -3.23 42.32
N PHE A 8 4.88 -3.89 42.70
CA PHE A 8 3.91 -4.41 41.72
C PHE A 8 3.20 -3.28 40.95
N PHE A 9 2.81 -2.19 41.61
CA PHE A 9 2.20 -1.04 40.92
C PHE A 9 3.16 -0.33 39.95
N ALA A 10 4.46 -0.30 40.27
CA ALA A 10 5.49 0.28 39.39
C ALA A 10 5.78 -0.57 38.14
N LEU A 11 5.55 -1.89 38.20
CA LEU A 11 5.75 -2.80 37.06
C LEU A 11 4.61 -2.75 36.03
N VAL A 12 3.39 -2.38 36.44
CA VAL A 12 2.20 -2.34 35.55
C VAL A 12 2.10 -1.01 34.79
N SER A 13 2.87 0.02 35.17
CA SER A 13 2.81 1.35 34.54
C SER A 13 3.71 1.53 33.31
N ILE A 14 4.53 0.53 32.94
CA ILE A 14 5.35 0.60 31.73
C ILE A 14 4.53 0.04 30.57
N GLN A 15 3.68 0.88 29.98
CA GLN A 15 3.09 0.58 28.68
C GLN A 15 4.21 0.71 27.64
N ALA A 16 4.77 -0.42 27.21
CA ALA A 16 5.66 -0.47 26.06
C ALA A 16 4.81 -0.25 24.80
N PHE A 17 4.83 0.97 24.26
CA PHE A 17 4.21 1.25 22.97
C PHE A 17 5.15 0.74 21.87
N GLY A 18 4.78 -0.39 21.27
CA GLY A 18 5.44 -0.89 20.07
C GLY A 18 5.05 -0.09 18.84
N CYS A 19 5.92 -0.05 17.84
CA CYS A 19 5.57 0.46 16.52
C CYS A 19 4.54 -0.48 15.87
N GLU A 20 3.37 0.04 15.53
CA GLU A 20 2.38 -0.70 14.74
C GLU A 20 1.92 0.18 13.58
N CYS A 21 2.10 -0.33 12.37
CA CYS A 21 1.56 0.31 11.18
C CYS A 21 0.18 -0.29 10.89
N ILE A 22 -0.80 0.56 10.59
CA ILE A 22 -2.11 0.11 10.14
C ILE A 22 -1.94 -0.47 8.73
N PRO A 23 -2.27 -1.76 8.49
CA PRO A 23 -2.24 -2.32 7.14
C PRO A 23 -3.17 -1.55 6.22
N ALA A 24 -2.69 -1.20 5.02
CA ALA A 24 -3.48 -0.50 4.02
C ALA A 24 -3.30 -1.14 2.64
N PRO A 25 -4.30 -1.04 1.75
CA PRO A 25 -4.16 -1.48 0.35
C PRO A 25 -3.08 -0.70 -0.41
N LEU A 26 -2.48 -1.32 -1.43
CA LEU A 26 -1.51 -0.71 -2.34
C LEU A 26 -1.93 0.68 -2.85
N LEU A 27 -3.21 0.84 -3.20
CA LEU A 27 -3.73 2.10 -3.72
C LEU A 27 -3.63 3.23 -2.69
N TYR A 28 -3.78 2.93 -1.40
CA TYR A 28 -3.61 3.92 -0.34
C TYR A 28 -2.18 4.46 -0.31
N TYR A 29 -1.18 3.56 -0.32
CA TYR A 29 0.23 3.96 -0.34
C TYR A 29 0.58 4.73 -1.62
N TYR A 30 0.05 4.29 -2.77
CA TYR A 30 0.24 4.98 -4.05
C TYR A 30 -0.35 6.40 -4.07
N GLN A 31 -1.56 6.58 -3.53
CA GLN A 31 -2.21 7.89 -3.44
C GLN A 31 -1.46 8.84 -2.50
N LYS A 32 -0.96 8.34 -1.36
CA LYS A 32 -0.25 9.14 -0.35
C LYS A 32 1.20 9.46 -0.68
N SER A 33 1.77 8.79 -1.69
CA SER A 33 3.16 8.97 -2.09
C SER A 33 3.28 9.96 -3.25
N ASP A 34 4.33 10.77 -3.24
CA ASP A 34 4.70 11.66 -4.33
C ASP A 34 5.74 11.01 -5.26
N PHE A 35 6.48 10.02 -4.74
CA PHE A 35 7.46 9.22 -5.46
C PHE A 35 7.18 7.74 -5.22
N VAL A 36 7.01 6.97 -6.31
CA VAL A 36 6.85 5.51 -6.26
C VAL A 36 7.77 4.88 -7.28
N ALA A 37 8.69 4.05 -6.85
CA ALA A 37 9.67 3.43 -7.74
C ALA A 37 10.22 2.11 -7.19
N ALA A 38 10.61 1.21 -8.08
CA ALA A 38 11.56 0.16 -7.77
C ALA A 38 12.98 0.74 -7.89
N VAL A 39 13.76 0.64 -6.82
CA VAL A 39 15.10 1.25 -6.73
C VAL A 39 16.11 0.27 -6.16
N LYS A 40 17.36 0.37 -6.60
CA LYS A 40 18.50 -0.33 -5.99
C LYS A 40 19.29 0.66 -5.14
N VAL A 41 19.58 0.28 -3.90
CA VAL A 41 20.32 1.11 -2.96
C VAL A 41 21.82 0.96 -3.21
N VAL A 42 22.46 2.03 -3.66
CA VAL A 42 23.88 2.04 -4.03
C VAL A 42 24.76 2.41 -2.84
N GLU A 43 24.34 3.40 -2.07
CA GLU A 43 25.10 3.93 -0.94
C GLU A 43 24.15 4.51 0.11
N ILE A 44 24.61 4.52 1.37
CA ILE A 44 23.88 5.03 2.52
C ILE A 44 24.78 6.04 3.21
N THR A 45 24.28 7.26 3.43
CA THR A 45 25.00 8.32 4.13
C THR A 45 24.12 8.94 5.21
N LEU A 46 24.69 9.25 6.37
CA LEU A 46 23.98 9.88 7.47
C LEU A 46 23.49 11.30 7.10
N ASP A 47 22.23 11.62 7.40
CA ASP A 47 21.72 12.98 7.31
C ASP A 47 22.16 13.77 8.55
N ARG A 48 23.23 14.55 8.42
CA ARG A 48 23.84 15.29 9.55
C ARG A 48 23.14 16.60 9.91
N GLU A 49 22.24 17.09 9.06
CA GLU A 49 21.56 18.36 9.28
C GLU A 49 20.31 18.21 10.16
N HIS A 50 19.68 17.04 10.15
CA HIS A 50 18.45 16.74 10.89
C HIS A 50 18.70 15.91 12.15
N HIS A 51 19.82 16.15 12.83
CA HIS A 51 20.12 15.55 14.13
C HIS A 51 19.17 16.07 15.22
N SER A 52 18.01 15.43 15.40
CA SER A 52 17.60 15.05 16.76
C SER A 52 18.72 14.21 17.36
N SER A 53 18.84 14.15 18.68
CA SER A 53 19.99 13.60 19.41
C SER A 53 20.42 12.16 19.07
N GLU A 54 19.79 11.45 18.12
CA GLU A 54 20.06 10.05 17.74
C GLU A 54 19.90 9.68 16.24
N GLY A 55 20.10 10.59 15.27
CA GLY A 55 20.43 10.15 13.89
C GLY A 55 19.37 9.32 13.14
N ASP A 56 18.09 9.72 13.23
CA ASP A 56 16.95 8.97 12.70
C ASP A 56 16.81 8.94 11.17
N TYR A 57 17.61 9.71 10.43
CA TYR A 57 17.50 9.83 8.97
C TYR A 57 18.81 9.53 8.24
N HIS A 58 18.67 8.83 7.12
CA HIS A 58 19.76 8.52 6.20
C HIS A 58 19.38 8.89 4.78
N TYR A 59 20.34 9.39 4.01
CA TYR A 59 20.23 9.48 2.56
C TYR A 59 20.61 8.14 1.95
N LEU A 60 19.80 7.70 0.99
CA LEU A 60 20.06 6.56 0.13
C LEU A 60 20.35 7.07 -1.27
N ASN A 61 21.58 6.90 -1.73
CA ASN A 61 21.88 7.04 -3.16
C ASN A 61 21.28 5.83 -3.87
N ILE A 62 20.51 6.09 -4.92
CA ILE A 62 19.72 5.06 -5.58
C ILE A 62 19.98 4.99 -7.08
N GLU A 63 19.81 3.79 -7.62
CA GLU A 63 19.59 3.57 -9.04
C GLU A 63 18.12 3.23 -9.24
N ILE A 64 17.42 3.99 -10.07
CA ILE A 64 16.00 3.74 -10.37
C ILE A 64 15.94 2.58 -11.37
N VAL A 65 15.37 1.45 -10.94
CA VAL A 65 15.09 0.30 -11.81
C VAL A 65 13.83 0.56 -12.63
N GLN A 66 12.79 1.09 -11.98
CA GLN A 66 11.54 1.48 -12.63
C GLN A 66 10.85 2.58 -11.83
N LEU A 67 10.58 3.73 -12.45
CA LEU A 67 9.77 4.80 -11.87
C LEU A 67 8.29 4.55 -12.17
N TYR A 68 7.41 4.60 -11.17
CA TYR A 68 5.95 4.44 -11.32
C TYR A 68 5.19 5.77 -11.15
N LYS A 69 5.64 6.63 -10.22
CA LYS A 69 5.06 7.95 -9.95
C LYS A 69 6.16 8.92 -9.50
N GLY A 70 6.02 10.20 -9.84
CA GLY A 70 6.95 11.26 -9.46
C GLY A 70 8.02 11.53 -10.50
N LYS A 71 9.14 12.11 -10.07
CA LYS A 71 10.28 12.47 -10.92
C LYS A 71 11.49 11.63 -10.57
N GLU A 72 12.40 11.47 -11.51
CA GLU A 72 13.70 10.86 -11.23
C GLU A 72 14.48 11.71 -10.24
N VAL A 73 15.07 11.04 -9.24
CA VAL A 73 15.91 11.65 -8.21
C VAL A 73 17.14 10.78 -7.99
N PRO A 74 18.32 11.36 -7.71
CA PRO A 74 19.55 10.59 -7.48
C PRO A 74 19.62 9.99 -6.07
N PHE A 75 18.85 10.54 -5.12
CA PHE A 75 18.80 10.08 -3.74
C PHE A 75 17.40 10.26 -3.16
N ILE A 76 17.12 9.46 -2.13
CA ILE A 76 15.91 9.54 -1.29
C ILE A 76 16.34 9.51 0.18
N ARG A 77 15.46 9.94 1.08
CA ARG A 77 15.70 9.92 2.52
C ARG A 77 14.89 8.79 3.17
N VAL A 78 15.49 8.07 4.10
CA VAL A 78 14.81 7.05 4.90
C VAL A 78 14.83 7.46 6.37
N ASN A 79 13.67 7.37 7.02
CA ASN A 79 13.57 7.41 8.47
C ASN A 79 13.85 6.01 9.01
N THR A 80 15.02 5.83 9.63
CA THR A 80 15.43 4.56 10.22
C THR A 80 14.93 4.38 11.63
N ALA A 81 14.58 5.47 12.34
CA ALA A 81 14.15 5.45 13.75
C ALA A 81 15.02 4.50 14.59
N SER A 82 16.34 4.63 14.44
CA SER A 82 17.33 3.72 15.02
C SER A 82 17.19 3.67 16.55
N GLU A 83 17.51 2.53 17.17
CA GLU A 83 17.37 2.32 18.62
C GLU A 83 15.92 2.41 19.17
N THR A 84 14.91 2.49 18.30
CA THR A 84 13.48 2.43 18.69
C THR A 84 12.84 1.09 18.31
N SER A 85 11.63 0.84 18.81
CA SER A 85 10.79 -0.27 18.33
C SER A 85 10.32 -0.11 16.88
N CYS A 86 10.54 1.08 16.27
CA CYS A 86 10.26 1.38 14.87
C CYS A 86 11.50 1.24 13.98
N ALA A 87 12.62 0.70 14.49
CA ALA A 87 13.86 0.57 13.74
C ALA A 87 13.62 -0.06 12.36
N PHE A 88 14.04 0.65 11.32
CA PHE A 88 13.81 0.32 9.93
C PHE A 88 15.11 0.43 9.15
N GLU A 89 15.65 -0.72 8.77
CA GLU A 89 16.93 -0.81 8.09
C GLU A 89 16.75 -1.14 6.62
N VAL A 90 17.45 -0.37 5.78
CA VAL A 90 17.49 -0.57 4.34
C VAL A 90 18.93 -0.92 3.94
N PRO A 91 19.23 -2.18 3.60
CA PRO A 91 20.61 -2.60 3.33
C PRO A 91 21.17 -2.03 2.02
N LYS A 92 22.45 -1.67 2.03
CA LYS A 92 23.18 -1.35 0.78
C LYS A 92 23.18 -2.57 -0.15
N GLY A 93 22.97 -2.32 -1.44
CA GLY A 93 22.94 -3.34 -2.50
C GLY A 93 21.60 -4.03 -2.67
N SER A 94 20.61 -3.76 -1.82
CA SER A 94 19.26 -4.33 -1.93
C SER A 94 18.38 -3.54 -2.89
N THR A 95 17.33 -4.19 -3.41
CA THR A 95 16.32 -3.59 -4.28
C THR A 95 15.00 -3.47 -3.51
N TRP A 96 14.35 -2.32 -3.61
CA TRP A 96 13.14 -1.97 -2.86
C TRP A 96 12.08 -1.40 -3.78
N LEU A 97 10.83 -1.76 -3.52
CA LEU A 97 9.67 -0.99 -3.97
C LEU A 97 9.42 0.10 -2.93
N VAL A 98 9.67 1.35 -3.31
CA VAL A 98 9.59 2.52 -2.45
C VAL A 98 8.30 3.29 -2.71
N PHE A 99 7.63 3.66 -1.63
CA PHE A 99 6.51 4.58 -1.54
C PHE A 99 6.95 5.74 -0.65
N ALA A 100 7.24 6.90 -1.23
CA ALA A 100 7.79 8.04 -0.51
C ALA A 100 6.90 9.28 -0.70
N SER A 101 6.63 9.98 0.41
CA SER A 101 6.04 11.32 0.38
C SER A 101 7.12 12.36 0.18
N MET A 102 6.76 13.55 -0.31
CA MET A 102 7.71 14.65 -0.40
C MET A 102 8.03 15.20 1.00
N GLY A 103 9.32 15.17 1.35
CA GLY A 103 9.83 15.76 2.59
C GLY A 103 10.33 17.19 2.37
N ASP A 104 11.10 17.68 3.34
CA ASP A 104 11.75 18.99 3.25
C ASP A 104 12.67 19.09 2.03
N ASN A 105 12.78 20.30 1.48
CA ASN A 105 13.61 20.61 0.31
C ASN A 105 13.30 19.76 -0.94
N ASP A 106 12.05 19.31 -1.08
CA ASP A 106 11.60 18.47 -2.19
C ASP A 106 12.37 17.14 -2.31
N ILE A 107 12.78 16.57 -1.16
CA ILE A 107 13.47 15.27 -1.11
C ILE A 107 12.45 14.18 -0.71
N PRO A 108 12.23 13.14 -1.53
CA PRO A 108 11.34 12.05 -1.17
C PRO A 108 11.80 11.33 0.10
N VAL A 109 10.87 11.11 1.02
CA VAL A 109 11.13 10.46 2.30
C VAL A 109 10.18 9.28 2.54
N PHE A 110 10.71 8.18 3.07
CA PHE A 110 9.92 7.01 3.47
C PHE A 110 10.42 6.41 4.78
N GLY A 111 9.66 5.49 5.36
CA GLY A 111 10.00 4.78 6.60
C GLY A 111 9.16 3.52 6.77
N SER A 112 9.20 2.92 7.96
CA SER A 112 8.56 1.62 8.26
C SER A 112 7.08 1.52 7.88
N CYS A 113 6.28 2.58 8.09
CA CYS A 113 4.85 2.57 7.78
C CYS A 113 4.48 3.11 6.40
N SER A 114 5.46 3.33 5.52
CA SER A 114 5.22 3.88 4.18
C SER A 114 4.62 2.88 3.19
N GLY A 115 4.62 1.58 3.52
CA GLY A 115 4.30 0.51 2.57
C GLY A 115 5.48 0.09 1.70
N SER A 116 6.65 0.73 1.86
CA SER A 116 7.89 0.35 1.18
C SER A 116 8.41 -0.98 1.68
N GLU A 117 8.87 -1.83 0.77
CA GLU A 117 9.36 -3.16 1.09
C GLU A 117 10.43 -3.62 0.09
N PRO A 118 11.29 -4.58 0.45
CA PRO A 118 12.24 -5.12 -0.50
C PRO A 118 11.49 -5.79 -1.67
N THR A 119 12.13 -5.91 -2.83
CA THR A 119 11.54 -6.69 -3.95
C THR A 119 11.94 -8.16 -3.91
N GLU A 120 12.91 -8.50 -3.05
CA GLU A 120 13.42 -9.85 -2.84
C GLU A 120 13.25 -10.27 -1.37
N PRO A 121 12.88 -11.52 -1.09
CA PRO A 121 12.61 -11.96 0.27
C PRO A 121 13.89 -12.06 1.12
N TYR A 122 13.75 -11.76 2.42
CA TYR A 122 14.86 -11.81 3.39
C TYR A 122 15.05 -13.19 4.07
N TYR A 123 14.16 -14.16 3.84
CA TYR A 123 14.17 -15.45 4.54
C TYR A 123 14.68 -16.61 3.67
N ASP A 124 15.12 -17.67 4.35
CA ASP A 124 15.67 -18.88 3.72
C ASP A 124 14.64 -19.54 2.78
N MET A 125 14.86 -19.36 1.49
CA MET A 125 13.98 -19.86 0.43
C MET A 125 14.02 -21.39 0.32
N VAL A 126 15.09 -22.05 0.79
CA VAL A 126 15.19 -23.51 0.82
C VAL A 126 14.34 -24.07 1.94
N LYS A 127 14.37 -23.41 3.11
CA LYS A 127 13.60 -23.83 4.28
C LYS A 127 12.11 -23.49 4.18
N TYR A 128 11.76 -22.38 3.53
CA TYR A 128 10.38 -21.88 3.43
C TYR A 128 9.96 -21.56 1.99
N PRO A 129 9.93 -22.55 1.08
CA PRO A 129 9.70 -22.32 -0.35
C PRO A 129 8.30 -21.75 -0.65
N LYS A 130 7.27 -22.15 0.12
CA LYS A 130 5.91 -21.60 -0.04
C LYS A 130 5.84 -20.11 0.31
N ALA A 131 6.50 -19.70 1.40
CA ALA A 131 6.56 -18.30 1.77
C ALA A 131 7.24 -17.49 0.66
N ALA A 132 8.37 -17.99 0.14
CA ALA A 132 9.15 -17.33 -0.92
C ALA A 132 8.30 -17.10 -2.16
N ASN A 133 7.54 -18.13 -2.58
CA ASN A 133 6.63 -18.04 -3.70
C ASN A 133 5.50 -17.03 -3.46
N ASN A 134 4.88 -17.05 -2.28
CA ASN A 134 3.78 -16.13 -1.94
C ASN A 134 4.27 -14.68 -1.92
N TYR A 135 5.43 -14.42 -1.33
CA TYR A 135 6.04 -13.09 -1.33
C TYR A 135 6.34 -12.60 -2.73
N LYS A 136 6.96 -13.46 -3.56
CA LYS A 136 7.21 -13.12 -4.97
C LYS A 136 5.91 -12.81 -5.70
N ASN A 137 4.87 -13.64 -5.52
CA ASN A 137 3.58 -13.44 -6.17
C ASN A 137 2.89 -12.14 -5.73
N ARG A 138 3.07 -11.71 -4.48
CA ARG A 138 2.57 -10.44 -3.96
C ARG A 138 3.32 -9.26 -4.57
N ILE A 139 4.66 -9.30 -4.57
CA ILE A 139 5.50 -8.26 -5.18
C ILE A 139 5.19 -8.14 -6.68
N ASP A 140 5.14 -9.26 -7.41
CA ASP A 140 4.84 -9.25 -8.85
C ASP A 140 3.44 -8.66 -9.13
N LEU A 141 2.45 -8.93 -8.26
CA LEU A 141 1.12 -8.33 -8.36
C LEU A 141 1.16 -6.81 -8.14
N LYS A 142 1.87 -6.33 -7.11
CA LYS A 142 2.07 -4.90 -6.85
C LYS A 142 2.70 -4.20 -8.05
N LEU A 143 3.80 -4.76 -8.57
CA LEU A 143 4.51 -4.20 -9.72
C LEU A 143 3.65 -4.20 -10.98
N ALA A 144 2.82 -5.23 -11.20
CA ALA A 144 1.89 -5.30 -12.31
C ALA A 144 0.81 -4.19 -12.22
N VAL A 145 0.24 -3.97 -11.03
CA VAL A 145 -0.73 -2.89 -10.81
C VAL A 145 -0.09 -1.52 -11.01
N LEU A 146 1.09 -1.26 -10.42
CA LEU A 146 1.78 0.02 -10.57
C LEU A 146 2.16 0.30 -12.03
N SER A 147 2.61 -0.74 -12.75
CA SER A 147 2.87 -0.65 -14.19
C SER A 147 1.59 -0.34 -14.97
N PHE A 148 0.47 -0.97 -14.62
CA PHE A 148 -0.82 -0.69 -15.24
C PHE A 148 -1.25 0.76 -15.01
N LEU A 149 -1.15 1.26 -13.78
CA LEU A 149 -1.50 2.64 -13.44
C LEU A 149 -0.66 3.64 -14.25
N LYS A 150 0.67 3.45 -14.26
CA LYS A 150 1.58 4.29 -15.05
C LYS A 150 1.28 4.25 -16.55
N ASN A 151 1.17 3.05 -17.13
CA ASN A 151 1.01 2.89 -18.57
C ASN A 151 -0.35 3.38 -19.09
N ASN A 152 -1.35 3.49 -18.22
CA ASN A 152 -2.68 4.00 -18.56
C ASN A 152 -2.90 5.45 -18.11
N GLU A 153 -1.83 6.13 -17.67
CA GLU A 153 -1.86 7.53 -17.19
C GLU A 153 -2.93 7.74 -16.09
N LEU A 154 -3.06 6.73 -15.23
CA LEU A 154 -3.99 6.73 -14.10
C LEU A 154 -3.29 7.32 -12.87
N GLU A 155 -3.16 8.64 -12.87
CA GLU A 155 -2.76 9.38 -11.69
C GLU A 155 -3.99 9.56 -10.78
N ASP A 156 -4.04 8.79 -9.70
CA ASP A 156 -5.09 8.92 -8.70
C ASP A 156 -4.80 10.10 -7.76
N SER A 157 -5.19 11.30 -8.19
CA SER A 157 -4.96 12.51 -7.42
C SER A 157 -5.86 12.62 -6.18
N ASN A 158 -6.92 11.79 -6.06
CA ASN A 158 -7.94 11.78 -5.01
C ASN A 158 -7.97 13.08 -4.16
N PRO A 159 -8.23 14.25 -4.79
CA PRO A 159 -7.86 15.55 -4.23
C PRO A 159 -8.68 15.92 -3.00
N TYR A 160 -9.82 15.26 -2.82
CA TYR A 160 -10.70 15.44 -1.68
C TYR A 160 -10.52 14.34 -0.62
N ASN A 161 -9.55 13.42 -0.77
CA ASN A 161 -9.31 12.31 0.14
C ASN A 161 -10.60 11.50 0.39
N LEU A 162 -11.29 11.16 -0.70
CA LEU A 162 -12.49 10.34 -0.72
C LEU A 162 -12.14 8.87 -0.47
N ASN A 163 -13.00 8.15 0.24
CA ASN A 163 -12.84 6.72 0.45
C ASN A 163 -14.11 5.99 0.05
N ILE A 164 -13.94 4.73 -0.33
CA ILE A 164 -15.05 3.80 -0.55
C ILE A 164 -15.29 3.08 0.78
N ASN A 165 -16.53 3.09 1.26
CA ASN A 165 -16.95 2.24 2.36
C ASN A 165 -16.69 0.78 2.01
N ASP A 166 -16.46 -0.05 3.02
CA ASP A 166 -16.48 -1.51 2.84
C ASP A 166 -17.74 -1.93 2.08
N ILE A 167 -17.52 -2.62 0.96
CA ILE A 167 -18.58 -3.10 0.07
C ILE A 167 -19.00 -4.54 0.43
N GLY A 168 -18.48 -5.12 1.51
CA GLY A 168 -18.84 -6.44 2.02
C GLY A 168 -18.22 -7.58 1.23
N LEU A 169 -16.99 -7.42 0.73
CA LEU A 169 -16.30 -8.48 -0.05
C LEU A 169 -16.05 -9.75 0.78
N HIS A 170 -15.80 -9.60 2.07
CA HIS A 170 -15.54 -10.72 2.97
C HIS A 170 -16.81 -11.51 3.33
N ASP A 171 -17.98 -10.87 3.27
CA ASP A 171 -19.26 -11.47 3.68
C ASP A 171 -19.98 -12.20 2.54
N THR A 172 -19.49 -12.06 1.30
CA THR A 172 -20.16 -12.58 0.11
C THR A 172 -19.50 -13.85 -0.43
N THR A 173 -20.32 -14.79 -0.89
CA THR A 173 -19.88 -16.00 -1.60
C THR A 173 -19.98 -15.86 -3.12
N LEU A 174 -20.45 -14.70 -3.61
CA LEU A 174 -20.78 -14.47 -5.03
C LEU A 174 -19.59 -14.64 -5.98
N PHE A 175 -18.36 -14.47 -5.49
CA PHE A 175 -17.14 -14.45 -6.31
C PHE A 175 -16.31 -15.74 -6.18
N ARG A 176 -16.88 -16.76 -5.55
CA ARG A 176 -16.27 -18.08 -5.41
C ARG A 176 -16.45 -18.90 -6.69
N GLU A 177 -15.55 -19.84 -6.92
CA GLU A 177 -15.63 -20.86 -7.98
C GLU A 177 -15.59 -20.31 -9.41
N PHE A 178 -15.01 -19.13 -9.60
CA PHE A 178 -14.64 -18.65 -10.92
C PHE A 178 -13.22 -19.10 -11.25
N ASP A 179 -12.93 -19.28 -12.54
CA ASP A 179 -11.56 -19.28 -13.07
C ASP A 179 -11.32 -17.93 -13.74
N ASN A 180 -10.23 -17.26 -13.37
CA ASN A 180 -9.91 -15.91 -13.78
C ASN A 180 -8.39 -15.71 -13.70
N GLN A 181 -7.75 -15.43 -14.82
CA GLN A 181 -6.29 -15.29 -14.92
C GLN A 181 -5.85 -13.85 -14.60
N ASN A 182 -6.69 -12.86 -14.89
CA ASN A 182 -6.40 -11.45 -14.57
C ASN A 182 -6.51 -11.22 -13.06
N ARG A 183 -5.38 -11.20 -12.37
CA ARG A 183 -5.31 -11.10 -10.90
C ARG A 183 -5.85 -9.79 -10.31
N PHE A 184 -6.16 -8.78 -11.12
CA PHE A 184 -6.73 -7.53 -10.64
C PHE A 184 -7.67 -6.89 -11.65
N ALA A 185 -8.58 -6.07 -11.14
CA ALA A 185 -9.46 -5.20 -11.89
C ALA A 185 -9.31 -3.75 -11.38
N VAL A 186 -9.39 -2.79 -12.30
CA VAL A 186 -9.26 -1.36 -12.04
C VAL A 186 -10.50 -0.65 -12.57
N TYR A 187 -11.17 0.09 -11.69
CA TYR A 187 -12.37 0.86 -12.03
C TYR A 187 -12.16 2.34 -11.74
N GLU A 188 -12.67 3.18 -12.63
CA GLU A 188 -12.81 4.62 -12.42
C GLU A 188 -14.27 4.94 -12.08
N LEU A 189 -14.45 5.69 -11.00
CA LEU A 189 -15.75 6.11 -10.49
C LEU A 189 -15.83 7.63 -10.63
N ASP A 190 -16.81 8.11 -11.39
CA ASP A 190 -17.13 9.53 -11.45
C ASP A 190 -17.96 9.89 -10.22
N ILE A 191 -17.45 10.80 -9.39
CA ILE A 191 -18.07 11.22 -8.13
C ILE A 191 -18.67 12.61 -8.31
N ASN A 192 -19.97 12.71 -8.04
CA ASN A 192 -20.69 13.97 -8.06
C ASN A 192 -20.42 14.80 -6.79
N GLU A 193 -20.83 16.06 -6.83
CA GLU A 193 -20.67 17.03 -5.75
C GLU A 193 -21.33 16.59 -4.42
N ASP A 194 -22.38 15.78 -4.50
CA ASP A 194 -23.09 15.20 -3.35
C ASP A 194 -22.52 13.85 -2.87
N LEU A 195 -21.32 13.47 -3.35
CA LEU A 195 -20.66 12.17 -3.13
C LEU A 195 -21.37 10.97 -3.76
N SER A 196 -22.44 11.17 -4.53
CA SER A 196 -23.05 10.07 -5.27
C SER A 196 -22.11 9.59 -6.38
N ILE A 197 -22.11 8.28 -6.60
CA ILE A 197 -21.37 7.67 -7.71
C ILE A 197 -22.23 7.81 -8.97
N GLY A 198 -21.70 8.52 -9.96
CA GLY A 198 -22.29 8.62 -11.29
C GLY A 198 -21.93 7.40 -12.14
N LYS A 199 -20.94 7.57 -13.02
CA LYS A 199 -20.50 6.51 -13.94
C LYS A 199 -19.42 5.65 -13.29
N ILE A 200 -19.50 4.34 -13.53
CA ILE A 200 -18.43 3.38 -13.23
C ILE A 200 -17.87 2.89 -14.57
N THR A 201 -16.57 3.07 -14.77
CA THR A 201 -15.85 2.68 -15.98
C THR A 201 -14.79 1.64 -15.62
N ALA A 202 -14.88 0.43 -16.18
CA ALA A 202 -13.81 -0.55 -16.06
C ALA A 202 -12.64 -0.12 -16.95
N ARG A 203 -11.48 0.14 -16.35
CA ARG A 203 -10.21 0.35 -17.07
C ARG A 203 -9.49 -0.97 -17.30
N GLN A 204 -9.63 -1.89 -16.34
CA GLN A 204 -9.35 -3.31 -16.52
C GLN A 204 -10.41 -4.09 -15.76
N ALA A 205 -11.08 -5.01 -16.44
CA ALA A 205 -11.98 -5.94 -15.78
C ALA A 205 -11.28 -7.29 -15.56
N PHE A 206 -11.89 -8.10 -14.70
CA PHE A 206 -11.65 -9.54 -14.65
C PHE A 206 -11.83 -10.16 -16.06
N ASP A 207 -10.97 -11.11 -16.44
CA ASP A 207 -11.01 -11.72 -17.78
C ASP A 207 -12.18 -12.69 -17.93
N ASN A 208 -12.66 -13.25 -16.81
CA ASN A 208 -13.89 -14.03 -16.81
C ASN A 208 -15.12 -13.12 -17.00
N PRO A 209 -15.87 -13.21 -18.12
CA PRO A 209 -16.94 -12.23 -18.42
C PRO A 209 -18.09 -12.25 -17.41
N LYS A 210 -18.41 -13.44 -16.87
CA LYS A 210 -19.48 -13.58 -15.86
C LYS A 210 -19.04 -12.96 -14.53
N LEU A 211 -17.79 -13.19 -14.12
CA LEU A 211 -17.23 -12.55 -12.92
C LEU A 211 -17.17 -11.03 -13.08
N ALA A 212 -16.67 -10.54 -14.22
CA ALA A 212 -16.57 -9.12 -14.53
C ALA A 212 -17.92 -8.41 -14.47
N GLN A 213 -18.96 -9.00 -15.08
CA GLN A 213 -20.31 -8.45 -15.02
C GLN A 213 -20.84 -8.44 -13.57
N LEU A 214 -20.77 -9.58 -12.89
CA LEU A 214 -21.26 -9.74 -11.52
C LEU A 214 -20.60 -8.75 -10.56
N PHE A 215 -19.27 -8.61 -10.67
CA PHE A 215 -18.51 -7.69 -9.84
C PHE A 215 -18.86 -6.23 -10.14
N THR A 216 -19.03 -5.86 -11.41
CA THR A 216 -19.41 -4.49 -11.80
C THR A 216 -20.80 -4.12 -11.29
N GLU A 217 -21.76 -5.05 -11.35
CA GLU A 217 -23.10 -4.87 -10.78
C GLU A 217 -23.05 -4.77 -9.24
N TYR A 218 -22.23 -5.61 -8.61
CA TYR A 218 -22.02 -5.57 -7.16
C TYR A 218 -21.44 -4.23 -6.71
N LEU A 219 -20.40 -3.74 -7.39
CA LEU A 219 -19.79 -2.45 -7.12
C LEU A 219 -20.81 -1.32 -7.26
N ARG A 220 -21.62 -1.32 -8.34
CA ARG A 220 -22.69 -0.32 -8.53
C ARG A 220 -23.71 -0.32 -7.39
N LYS A 221 -24.09 -1.50 -6.89
CA LYS A 221 -25.09 -1.64 -5.84
C LYS A 221 -24.56 -1.21 -4.46
N ASN A 222 -23.31 -1.59 -4.14
CA ASN A 222 -22.80 -1.56 -2.78
C ASN A 222 -21.78 -0.44 -2.51
N ALA A 223 -21.08 0.06 -3.53
CA ALA A 223 -20.10 1.13 -3.34
C ALA A 223 -20.77 2.39 -2.82
N ARG A 224 -20.22 2.95 -1.74
CA ARG A 224 -20.62 4.24 -1.19
C ARG A 224 -19.36 5.04 -0.93
N VAL A 225 -19.32 6.25 -1.47
CA VAL A 225 -18.20 7.16 -1.24
C VAL A 225 -18.48 7.99 -0.01
N ASN A 226 -17.45 8.15 0.82
CA ASN A 226 -17.52 8.97 2.01
C ASN A 226 -16.34 9.95 2.06
N ASN A 227 -16.48 10.91 2.97
CA ASN A 227 -15.37 11.70 3.47
C ASN A 227 -15.60 11.98 4.95
N THR A 228 -14.55 11.90 5.77
CA THR A 228 -14.66 12.13 7.22
C THR A 228 -14.89 13.59 7.59
N ARG A 229 -14.62 14.53 6.68
CA ARG A 229 -14.66 15.98 6.93
C ARG A 229 -15.71 16.72 6.08
N LEU A 230 -16.05 16.17 4.92
CA LEU A 230 -16.89 16.82 3.92
C LEU A 230 -18.22 16.09 3.72
N LYS A 231 -19.32 16.84 3.67
CA LYS A 231 -20.65 16.31 3.29
C LYS A 231 -20.87 16.27 1.77
N GLY A 232 -19.95 16.87 1.01
CA GLY A 232 -19.97 17.03 -0.44
C GLY A 232 -18.64 17.64 -0.91
N ILE A 233 -18.34 17.55 -2.20
CA ILE A 233 -17.13 18.10 -2.80
C ILE A 233 -17.45 19.33 -3.68
N PRO A 234 -16.55 20.32 -3.77
CA PRO A 234 -16.81 21.56 -4.51
C PRO A 234 -17.04 21.35 -6.01
N THR A 235 -16.36 20.37 -6.60
CA THR A 235 -16.50 20.00 -8.01
C THR A 235 -16.40 18.50 -8.16
N LYS A 236 -16.98 17.96 -9.24
CA LYS A 236 -16.87 16.54 -9.56
C LYS A 236 -15.44 16.04 -9.50
N SER A 237 -15.27 14.83 -9.00
CA SER A 237 -13.98 14.16 -8.90
C SER A 237 -14.04 12.81 -9.60
N ARG A 238 -12.87 12.26 -9.87
CA ARG A 238 -12.72 10.84 -10.19
C ARG A 238 -12.07 10.13 -9.02
N LEU A 239 -12.44 8.88 -8.81
CA LEU A 239 -11.79 7.97 -7.88
C LEU A 239 -11.40 6.69 -8.62
N ILE A 240 -10.16 6.24 -8.45
CA ILE A 240 -9.75 4.91 -8.90
C ILE A 240 -9.96 3.94 -7.74
N VAL A 241 -10.40 2.72 -8.07
CA VAL A 241 -10.46 1.60 -7.12
C VAL A 241 -9.87 0.36 -7.77
N ILE A 242 -9.20 -0.46 -6.97
CA ILE A 242 -8.51 -1.67 -7.42
C ILE A 242 -8.98 -2.84 -6.58
N TYR A 243 -9.30 -3.94 -7.25
CA TYR A 243 -9.71 -5.18 -6.62
C TYR A 243 -8.92 -6.34 -7.18
N TYR A 244 -8.58 -7.28 -6.31
CA TYR A 244 -7.68 -8.39 -6.57
C TYR A 244 -8.44 -9.69 -6.53
N TYR A 245 -8.20 -10.55 -7.52
CA TYR A 245 -8.75 -11.89 -7.57
C TYR A 245 -7.69 -12.91 -7.13
N TYR A 246 -8.09 -13.77 -6.20
CA TYR A 246 -7.29 -14.88 -5.69
C TYR A 246 -7.93 -16.19 -6.12
N PRO A 247 -7.22 -17.04 -6.90
CA PRO A 247 -7.73 -18.35 -7.29
C PRO A 247 -7.87 -19.26 -6.08
N ALA A 248 -8.66 -20.32 -6.22
CA ALA A 248 -8.81 -21.32 -5.18
C ALA A 248 -7.46 -22.01 -4.86
N GLU A 249 -7.16 -22.20 -3.58
CA GLU A 249 -5.97 -22.92 -3.12
C GLU A 249 -6.36 -24.07 -2.19
N GLY A 250 -6.11 -25.30 -2.63
CA GLY A 250 -6.45 -26.49 -1.84
C GLY A 250 -7.95 -26.59 -1.54
N LYS A 251 -8.35 -26.33 -0.29
CA LYS A 251 -9.75 -26.35 0.15
C LYS A 251 -10.37 -24.95 0.23
N ASP A 252 -9.55 -23.91 0.08
CA ASP A 252 -10.01 -22.53 0.20
C ASP A 252 -10.55 -22.07 -1.17
N PRO A 253 -11.80 -21.60 -1.22
CA PRO A 253 -12.41 -21.15 -2.47
C PRO A 253 -11.76 -19.85 -2.95
N SER A 254 -11.86 -19.58 -4.25
CA SER A 254 -11.45 -18.29 -4.82
C SER A 254 -12.21 -17.12 -4.18
N PHE A 255 -11.60 -15.95 -4.13
CA PHE A 255 -12.24 -14.75 -3.60
C PHE A 255 -11.72 -13.46 -4.24
N ILE A 256 -12.42 -12.36 -4.00
CA ILE A 256 -11.97 -11.01 -4.36
C ILE A 256 -11.71 -10.22 -3.08
N SER A 257 -10.62 -9.44 -3.08
CA SER A 257 -10.29 -8.51 -2.00
C SER A 257 -9.89 -7.15 -2.57
N ASP A 258 -10.01 -6.11 -1.77
CA ASP A 258 -9.39 -4.80 -1.97
C ASP A 258 -7.94 -4.74 -1.48
N PHE A 259 -7.42 -5.80 -0.86
CA PHE A 259 -6.01 -5.96 -0.45
C PHE A 259 -5.21 -6.81 -1.43
N ASP A 260 -3.98 -6.40 -1.66
CA ASP A 260 -2.88 -7.08 -2.38
C ASP A 260 -2.09 -7.98 -1.41
N LEU A 261 -2.62 -9.19 -1.20
CA LEU A 261 -2.12 -10.24 -0.31
C LEU A 261 -0.92 -11.00 -0.91
#